data_AF-Q5BMW4-F1
#
_entry.id   AF-Q5BMW4-F1
#
_cell.length_a   1.000
_cell.length_b   1.000
_cell.length_c   1.000
_cell.angle_alpha   90.00
_cell.angle_beta   90.00
_cell.angle_gamma   90.00
#
_symmetry.space_group_name_H-M   'P 1'
#
loop_
_entity.id
_entity.type
_entity.pdbx_description
1 polymer ?
#
loop_
_entity_poly.entity_id
_entity_poly.type
_entity_poly.pdbx_seq_one_letter_code
_entity_poly.pdbx_strand_id
1 'polypeptide(L)'
;MDILATISIASGLASAAAWIYASHVKVSRDKALSQRHRAAEKTSSTPDLSGVNFDGWEVRETLAAQSKWNSIGAVLAALAVLCQAVSQATAHV
;
A
#
# COMPACT_ATOMS: atom_id res chain seq x y z
N MET A 1 3.63 -13.67 26.36
CA MET A 1 2.94 -12.53 25.73
C MET A 1 1.56 -12.98 25.34
N ASP A 2 0.55 -12.15 25.57
CA ASP A 2 -0.81 -12.36 25.03
C ASP A 2 -0.72 -12.49 23.50
N ILE A 3 -1.48 -13.43 22.93
CA ILE A 3 -1.58 -13.64 21.48
C ILE A 3 -2.05 -12.34 20.81
N LEU A 4 -2.97 -11.61 21.43
CA LEU A 4 -3.44 -10.30 20.97
C LEU A 4 -2.33 -9.26 20.93
N ALA A 5 -1.47 -9.21 21.96
CA ALA A 5 -0.34 -8.29 21.99
C ALA A 5 0.68 -8.62 20.88
N THR A 6 0.91 -9.90 20.61
CA THR A 6 1.82 -10.34 19.54
C THR A 6 1.30 -9.93 18.16
N ILE A 7 0.00 -10.16 17.89
CA ILE A 7 -0.66 -9.75 16.63
C ILE A 7 -0.65 -8.23 16.48
N SER A 8 -0.90 -7.49 17.57
CA SER A 8 -0.89 -6.03 17.57
C SER A 8 0.48 -5.48 17.17
N ILE A 9 1.56 -5.96 17.81
CA ILE A 9 2.93 -5.52 17.51
C ILE A 9 3.30 -5.87 16.06
N ALA A 10 3.05 -7.11 15.63
CA ALA A 10 3.37 -7.53 14.27
C ALA A 10 2.63 -6.69 13.22
N SER A 11 1.35 -6.40 13.44
CA SER A 11 0.53 -5.58 12.53
C SER A 11 1.01 -4.12 12.52
N GLY A 12 1.37 -3.56 13.68
CA GLY A 12 1.92 -2.20 13.79
C GLY A 12 3.25 -2.04 13.05
N LEU A 13 4.16 -3.01 13.19
CA LEU A 13 5.43 -3.02 12.46
C LEU A 13 5.21 -3.18 10.95
N ALA A 14 4.33 -4.08 10.53
CA ALA A 14 3.99 -4.26 9.13
C ALA A 14 3.32 -3.01 8.52
N SER A 15 2.50 -2.31 9.30
CA SER A 15 1.91 -1.02 8.92
C SER A 15 2.99 0.04 8.67
N ALA A 16 3.93 0.20 9.61
CA ALA A 16 5.03 1.15 9.47
C ALA A 16 5.91 0.83 8.24
N ALA A 17 6.22 -0.45 8.02
CA ALA A 17 6.96 -0.89 6.83
C ALA A 17 6.20 -0.56 5.53
N ALA A 18 4.88 -0.74 5.50
CA ALA A 18 4.05 -0.38 4.36
C ALA A 18 4.10 1.13 4.05
N TRP A 19 4.05 1.99 5.08
CA TRP A 19 4.17 3.44 4.89
C TRP A 19 5.57 3.86 4.44
N ILE A 20 6.63 3.28 4.99
CA ILE A 20 8.01 3.53 4.52
C ILE A 20 8.13 3.15 3.04
N TYR A 21 7.63 1.97 2.67
CA TYR A 21 7.64 1.56 1.26
C TYR A 21 6.80 2.50 0.40
N ALA A 22 5.63 2.94 0.87
CA ALA A 22 4.79 3.91 0.18
C ALA A 22 5.53 5.24 -0.07
N SER A 23 6.37 5.71 0.86
CA SER A 23 7.14 6.95 0.66
C SER A 23 8.23 6.83 -0.41
N HIS A 24 8.74 5.62 -0.65
CA HIS A 24 9.84 5.39 -1.58
C HIS A 24 9.43 4.80 -2.92
N VAL A 25 8.25 4.18 -3.02
CA VAL A 25 7.81 3.55 -4.26
C VAL A 25 7.63 4.60 -5.35
N LYS A 26 8.29 4.35 -6.49
CA LYS A 26 8.20 5.13 -7.71
C LYS A 26 8.04 4.19 -8.90
N VAL A 27 7.27 4.61 -9.88
CA VAL A 27 7.03 3.83 -11.11
C VAL A 27 7.67 4.59 -12.27
N SER A 28 8.63 3.97 -12.94
CA SER A 28 9.24 4.58 -14.13
C SER A 28 8.23 4.65 -15.28
N ARG A 29 8.46 5.60 -16.20
CA ARG A 29 7.61 5.76 -17.38
C ARG A 29 7.51 4.49 -18.21
N ASP A 30 8.62 3.79 -18.46
CA ASP A 30 8.62 2.54 -19.24
C ASP A 30 7.82 1.43 -18.56
N LYS A 31 7.89 1.36 -17.23
CA LYS A 31 7.09 0.41 -16.44
C LYS A 31 5.61 0.76 -16.49
N ALA A 32 5.24 2.03 -16.41
CA ALA A 32 3.85 2.45 -16.53
C ALA A 32 3.29 2.16 -17.94
N LEU A 33 4.04 2.50 -19.00
CA LEU A 33 3.63 2.26 -20.38
C LEU A 33 3.48 0.76 -20.67
N SER A 34 4.45 -0.07 -20.25
CA SER A 34 4.34 -1.53 -20.42
C SER A 34 3.13 -2.12 -19.68
N GLN A 35 2.77 -1.61 -18.50
CA GLN A 35 1.56 -2.01 -17.79
C GLN A 35 0.29 -1.64 -18.56
N ARG A 36 0.22 -0.42 -19.12
CA ARG A 36 -0.93 0.04 -19.90
C ARG A 36 -1.06 -0.71 -21.21
N HIS A 37 0.04 -1.00 -21.89
CA HIS A 37 0.06 -1.90 -23.06
C HIS A 37 -0.52 -3.26 -22.72
N ARG A 38 -0.02 -3.89 -21.66
CA ARG A 38 -0.51 -5.21 -21.23
C ARG A 38 -1.97 -5.19 -20.78
N ALA A 39 -2.45 -4.09 -20.22
CA ALA A 39 -3.86 -3.92 -19.88
C ALA A 39 -4.72 -3.78 -21.14
N ALA A 40 -4.28 -2.97 -22.09
CA ALA A 40 -4.97 -2.71 -23.35
C ALA A 40 -5.05 -3.96 -24.25
N GLU A 41 -4.01 -4.79 -24.28
CA GLU A 41 -4.00 -6.10 -24.93
C GLU A 41 -5.07 -7.04 -24.37
N LYS A 42 -5.31 -7.02 -23.05
CA LYS A 42 -6.33 -7.85 -22.41
C LYS A 42 -7.75 -7.39 -22.70
N THR A 43 -7.94 -6.10 -22.95
CA THR A 43 -9.25 -5.48 -23.18
C THR A 43 -9.51 -5.17 -24.65
N SER A 44 -8.63 -5.60 -25.57
CA SER A 44 -8.69 -5.29 -27.01
C SER A 44 -8.89 -3.78 -27.29
N SER A 45 -8.30 -2.93 -26.45
CA SER A 45 -8.41 -1.47 -26.53
C SER A 45 -7.09 -0.85 -26.94
N THR A 46 -7.09 0.42 -27.34
CA THR A 46 -5.85 1.17 -27.58
C THR A 46 -5.17 1.54 -26.25
N PRO A 47 -3.84 1.38 -26.15
CA PRO A 47 -3.11 1.73 -24.93
C PRO A 47 -3.08 3.24 -24.71
N ASP A 48 -3.37 3.65 -23.47
CA ASP A 48 -3.27 5.05 -23.04
C ASP A 48 -1.79 5.45 -22.87
N LEU A 49 -1.27 6.20 -23.85
CA LEU A 49 0.10 6.74 -23.83
C LEU A 49 0.18 8.11 -23.15
N SER A 50 -0.95 8.70 -22.74
CA SER A 50 -0.99 10.01 -22.09
C SER A 50 -0.46 9.94 -20.67
N GLY A 51 0.23 10.96 -20.18
CA GLY A 51 0.92 10.83 -18.91
C GLY A 51 1.64 12.09 -18.46
N VAL A 52 1.78 12.23 -17.16
CA VAL A 52 2.62 13.26 -16.54
C VAL A 52 3.82 12.54 -15.95
N ASN A 53 4.99 12.85 -16.49
CA ASN A 53 6.26 12.40 -15.96
C ASN A 53 6.90 13.54 -15.16
N PHE A 54 7.44 13.22 -14.00
CA PHE A 54 8.29 14.09 -13.22
C PHE A 54 9.55 13.32 -12.80
N ASP A 55 10.72 13.85 -13.13
CA ASP A 55 12.02 13.26 -12.75
C ASP A 55 12.21 11.79 -13.18
N GLY A 56 11.65 11.41 -14.34
CA GLY A 56 11.75 10.03 -14.88
C GLY A 56 10.67 9.07 -14.38
N TRP A 57 9.80 9.52 -13.47
CA TRP A 57 8.72 8.74 -12.88
C TRP A 57 7.36 9.15 -13.41
N GLU A 58 6.52 8.16 -13.69
CA GLU A 58 5.14 8.40 -14.07
C GLU A 58 4.32 8.73 -12.82
N VAL A 59 3.79 9.96 -12.76
CA VAL A 59 3.15 10.51 -11.56
C VAL A 59 1.91 9.71 -11.19
N ARG A 60 1.04 9.40 -12.16
CA ARG A 60 -0.24 8.71 -11.93
C ARG A 60 -0.02 7.33 -11.32
N GLU A 61 0.84 6.52 -11.94
CA GLU A 61 1.12 5.15 -11.49
C GLU A 61 1.94 5.13 -10.20
N THR A 62 2.81 6.12 -9.99
CA THR A 62 3.49 6.30 -8.71
C THR A 62 2.48 6.57 -7.59
N LEU A 63 1.61 7.57 -7.74
CA LEU A 63 0.57 7.88 -6.74
C LEU A 63 -0.37 6.70 -6.49
N ALA A 64 -0.74 5.95 -7.53
CA ALA A 64 -1.55 4.74 -7.38
C ALA A 64 -0.81 3.67 -6.55
N ALA A 65 0.48 3.46 -6.80
CA ALA A 65 1.30 2.54 -6.02
C ALA A 65 1.45 3.00 -4.56
N GLN A 66 1.72 4.28 -4.33
CA GLN A 66 1.82 4.86 -2.99
C GLN A 66 0.49 4.72 -2.23
N SER A 67 -0.63 5.05 -2.88
CA SER A 67 -1.98 4.93 -2.31
C SER A 67 -2.33 3.50 -1.91
N LYS A 68 -1.94 2.51 -2.73
CA LYS A 68 -2.13 1.09 -2.41
C LYS A 68 -1.40 0.71 -1.12
N TRP A 69 -0.12 1.06 -1.00
CA TRP A 69 0.68 0.75 0.19
C TRP A 69 0.21 1.54 1.42
N ASN A 70 -0.24 2.78 1.22
CA ASN A 70 -0.85 3.59 2.28
C ASN A 70 -2.12 2.94 2.83
N SER A 71 -2.98 2.40 1.96
CA SER A 71 -4.19 1.67 2.36
C SER A 71 -3.87 0.40 3.14
N ILE A 72 -2.86 -0.36 2.72
CA ILE A 72 -2.38 -1.54 3.46
C ILE A 72 -1.88 -1.14 4.85
N GLY A 73 -1.07 -0.08 4.93
CA GLY A 73 -0.60 0.47 6.20
C GLY A 73 -1.75 0.84 7.14
N ALA A 74 -2.77 1.54 6.62
CA ALA A 74 -3.93 1.94 7.40
C ALA A 74 -4.73 0.74 7.96
N VAL A 75 -4.97 -0.30 7.14
CA VAL A 75 -5.68 -1.51 7.58
C VAL A 75 -4.90 -2.24 8.69
N LEU A 76 -3.59 -2.37 8.53
CA LEU A 76 -2.72 -3.01 9.52
C LEU A 76 -2.63 -2.21 10.83
N ALA A 77 -2.59 -0.88 10.76
CA ALA A 77 -2.63 -0.02 11.93
C ALA A 77 -3.97 -0.16 12.67
N ALA A 78 -5.09 -0.16 11.94
CA ALA A 78 -6.40 -0.37 12.53
C ALA A 78 -6.52 -1.73 13.24
N LEU A 79 -5.98 -2.80 12.62
CA LEU A 79 -5.91 -4.12 13.24
C LEU A 79 -5.06 -4.11 14.52
N ALA A 80 -3.91 -3.44 14.49
CA ALA A 80 -3.05 -3.33 15.66
C ALA A 80 -3.75 -2.64 16.84
N VAL A 81 -4.42 -1.52 16.58
CA VAL A 81 -5.18 -0.76 17.58
C VAL A 81 -6.37 -1.59 18.10
N LEU A 82 -7.06 -2.31 17.23
CA LEU A 82 -8.17 -3.20 17.63
C LEU A 82 -7.69 -4.28 18.60
N CYS A 83 -6.62 -5.00 18.26
CA CYS A 83 -6.06 -6.03 19.15
C CYS A 83 -5.61 -5.45 20.49
N GLN A 84 -5.03 -4.24 20.48
CA GLN A 84 -4.64 -3.54 21.71
C GLN A 84 -5.84 -3.14 22.57
N ALA A 85 -6.93 -2.68 21.95
CA ALA A 85 -8.16 -2.32 22.64
C ALA A 85 -8.86 -3.53 23.26
N VAL A 86 -8.93 -4.65 22.52
CA VAL A 86 -9.52 -5.91 23.02
C VAL A 86 -8.71 -6.47 24.19
N SER A 87 -7.38 -6.51 24.09
CA SER A 87 -6.52 -7.01 25.17
C SER A 87 -6.69 -6.19 26.46
N GLN A 88 -6.78 -4.85 26.34
CA GLN A 88 -7.10 -3.97 27.47
C GLN A 88 -8.48 -4.24 28.05
N ALA A 89 -9.52 -4.35 27.21
CA ALA A 89 -10.88 -4.62 27.68
C ALA A 89 -10.99 -5.94 28.45
N THR A 90 -10.32 -7.00 28.00
CA THR A 90 -10.32 -8.30 28.69
C THR A 90 -9.47 -8.33 29.96
N ALA A 91 -8.47 -7.45 30.09
CA ALA A 91 -7.66 -7.37 31.30
C ALA A 91 -8.37 -6.64 32.47
N HIS A 92 -9.46 -5.93 32.18
CA HIS A 92 -10.28 -5.21 33.15
C HIS A 92 -11.59 -5.94 33.54
N VAL A 93 -11.78 -7.16 33.05
CA VAL A 93 -12.88 -8.09 33.43
C VAL A 93 -12.32 -9.15 34.38
#